data_AF-X4Z911-F1
#
_entry.id   AF-X4Z911-F1
#
_cell.length_a   1.000
_cell.length_b   1.000
_cell.length_c   1.000
_cell.angle_alpha   90.00
_cell.angle_beta   90.00
_cell.angle_gamma   90.00
#
_symmetry.space_group_name_H-M   'P 1'
#
loop_
_entity.id
_entity.type
_entity.pdbx_description
1 polymer ?
#
loop_
_entity_poly.entity_id
_entity_poly.type
_entity_poly.pdbx_seq_one_letter_code
_entity_poly.pdbx_strand_id
1 'polypeptide(L)'
;MAFQEANPDIKLDIETIPYNDYPVKLSTTAAAGKLTDLILMIGGGSTFEQAARSGALMPIDDMMGNWKEDFLPSSKIKEFNVDGKQYGIPGEVSYATVIFYKKKIMKDAGYTEFPKTYEAFKAMVKDLKAKNITPIAYGNKTGSVLLASLLSPLNERISGTDLYAKIKSGEQKFTDPDFMNALKDIKELSDMGAFNVDLNSIDNVQATNLFLSGNTAMYIDGSWGVKQISMDKAADFEVGFAVFPQIEGGKGSMSTMPGATNQGVVLNAKLDETKKAAAEKFLQLQ
;
A
#
# COMPACT_ATOMS: atom_id res chain seq x y z
N MET A 1 10.49 20.81 3.29
CA MET A 1 11.33 21.98 3.65
C MET A 1 11.75 22.74 2.40
N ALA A 2 12.26 22.08 1.36
CA ALA A 2 12.60 22.72 0.07
C ALA A 2 11.51 23.64 -0.53
N PHE A 3 10.22 23.29 -0.43
CA PHE A 3 9.12 24.14 -0.93
C PHE A 3 9.07 25.52 -0.26
N GLN A 4 9.08 25.56 1.08
CA GLN A 4 8.96 26.81 1.84
C GLN A 4 10.23 27.66 1.74
N GLU A 5 11.40 27.03 1.56
CA GLU A 5 12.65 27.75 1.29
C GLU A 5 12.63 28.45 -0.07
N ALA A 6 12.06 27.81 -1.10
CA ALA A 6 11.88 28.40 -2.43
C ALA A 6 10.70 29.39 -2.51
N ASN A 7 9.77 29.33 -1.55
CA ASN A 7 8.56 30.15 -1.51
C ASN A 7 8.35 30.73 -0.10
N PRO A 8 9.18 31.69 0.35
CA PRO A 8 9.16 32.19 1.74
C PRO A 8 7.85 32.85 2.16
N ASP A 9 7.06 33.29 1.18
CA ASP A 9 5.76 33.93 1.36
C ASP A 9 4.64 32.91 1.63
N ILE A 10 4.89 31.63 1.37
CA ILE A 10 3.94 30.53 1.53
C ILE A 10 4.35 29.68 2.74
N LYS A 11 3.49 29.66 3.75
CA LYS A 11 3.67 28.83 4.95
C LYS A 11 2.79 27.59 4.88
N LEU A 12 3.40 26.42 5.13
CA LEU A 12 2.69 25.15 5.25
C LEU A 12 2.60 24.77 6.73
N ASP A 13 1.37 24.68 7.24
CA ASP A 13 1.07 24.10 8.55
C ASP A 13 0.58 22.66 8.36
N ILE A 14 1.37 21.69 8.82
CA ILE A 14 1.14 20.26 8.55
C ILE A 14 0.58 19.61 9.80
N GLU A 15 -0.68 19.22 9.73
CA GLU A 15 -1.31 18.39 10.74
C GLU A 15 -1.12 16.90 10.42
N THR A 16 -0.47 16.15 11.32
CA THR A 16 -0.32 14.70 11.20
C THR A 16 -1.37 13.99 12.04
N ILE A 17 -2.08 13.03 11.44
CA ILE A 17 -3.14 12.25 12.09
C ILE A 17 -2.79 10.76 11.93
N PRO A 18 -2.91 9.92 12.98
CA PRO A 18 -2.71 8.48 12.85
C PRO A 18 -3.59 7.86 11.77
N TYR A 19 -3.05 6.90 11.01
CA TYR A 19 -3.73 6.30 9.85
C TYR A 19 -5.15 5.80 10.17
N ASN A 20 -5.34 5.13 11.31
CA ASN A 20 -6.65 4.58 11.70
C ASN A 20 -7.68 5.66 12.05
N ASP A 21 -7.23 6.83 12.50
CA ASP A 21 -8.10 7.95 12.89
C ASP A 21 -8.40 8.88 11.71
N TYR A 22 -7.57 8.82 10.66
CA TYR A 22 -7.63 9.69 9.49
C TYR A 22 -9.00 9.68 8.80
N PRO A 23 -9.60 8.53 8.44
CA PRO A 23 -10.87 8.51 7.72
C PRO A 23 -12.01 9.15 8.51
N VAL A 24 -12.09 8.88 9.82
CA VAL A 24 -13.14 9.43 10.70
C VAL A 24 -13.00 10.94 10.80
N LYS A 25 -11.79 11.43 11.10
CA LYS A 25 -11.54 12.88 11.21
C LYS A 25 -11.83 13.59 9.89
N LEU A 26 -11.40 13.02 8.77
CA LEU A 26 -11.65 13.60 7.45
C LEU A 26 -13.15 13.69 7.15
N SER A 27 -13.91 12.61 7.36
CA SER A 27 -15.36 12.61 7.17
C SER A 27 -16.08 13.64 8.04
N THR A 28 -15.72 13.74 9.33
CA THR A 28 -16.33 14.73 10.24
C THR A 28 -16.01 16.17 9.84
N THR A 29 -14.77 16.43 9.44
CA THR A 29 -14.31 17.78 9.04
C THR A 29 -14.92 18.19 7.70
N ALA A 30 -15.05 17.25 6.75
CA ALA A 30 -15.77 17.43 5.50
C ALA A 30 -17.24 17.77 5.73
N ALA A 31 -17.95 16.98 6.54
CA ALA A 31 -19.36 17.21 6.87
C ALA A 31 -19.58 18.56 7.59
N ALA A 32 -18.63 18.99 8.42
CA ALA A 32 -18.66 20.30 9.07
C ALA A 32 -18.29 21.47 8.14
N GLY A 33 -17.85 21.19 6.90
CA GLY A 33 -17.42 22.20 5.94
C GLY A 33 -16.13 22.93 6.32
N LYS A 34 -15.28 22.29 7.15
CA LYS A 34 -14.05 22.84 7.76
C LYS A 34 -12.78 22.18 7.24
N LEU A 35 -12.80 21.63 6.03
CA LEU A 35 -11.63 20.99 5.43
C LEU A 35 -10.43 21.95 5.40
N THR A 36 -9.23 21.40 5.61
CA THR A 36 -7.97 22.12 5.40
C THR A 36 -7.81 22.51 3.94
N ASP A 37 -6.87 23.42 3.67
CA ASP A 37 -6.63 23.93 2.31
C ASP A 37 -6.15 22.80 1.37
N LEU A 38 -5.20 21.99 1.84
CA LEU A 38 -4.66 20.80 1.19
C LEU A 38 -5.00 19.56 2.01
N ILE A 39 -5.34 18.46 1.34
CA ILE A 39 -5.74 17.20 1.98
C ILE A 39 -5.04 16.04 1.28
N LEU A 40 -4.47 15.11 2.05
CA LEU A 40 -3.89 13.88 1.51
C LEU A 40 -4.96 12.78 1.44
N MET A 41 -5.44 12.46 0.24
CA MET A 41 -6.47 11.43 0.05
C MET A 41 -5.96 10.30 -0.84
N ILE A 42 -6.51 9.10 -0.65
CA ILE A 42 -6.19 7.94 -1.48
C ILE A 42 -7.12 7.95 -2.70
N GLY A 43 -6.54 7.98 -3.90
CA GLY A 43 -7.27 7.89 -5.17
C GLY A 43 -8.04 6.57 -5.28
N GLY A 44 -9.19 6.58 -5.94
CA GLY A 44 -10.08 5.41 -6.08
C GLY A 44 -10.74 4.95 -4.77
N GLY A 45 -10.44 5.59 -3.64
CA GLY A 45 -11.04 5.32 -2.34
C GLY A 45 -12.46 5.88 -2.23
N SER A 46 -13.34 5.18 -1.50
CA SER A 46 -14.74 5.60 -1.33
C SER A 46 -14.89 6.97 -0.66
N THR A 47 -14.02 7.31 0.29
CA THR A 47 -14.01 8.63 0.95
C THR A 47 -13.65 9.73 -0.04
N PHE A 48 -12.69 9.48 -0.93
CA PHE A 48 -12.30 10.41 -1.99
C PHE A 48 -13.41 10.59 -3.02
N GLU A 49 -13.97 9.49 -3.54
CA GLU A 49 -15.09 9.56 -4.49
C GLU A 49 -16.28 10.33 -3.92
N GLN A 50 -16.63 10.12 -2.64
CA GLN A 50 -17.73 10.83 -1.97
C GLN A 50 -17.43 12.33 -1.81
N ALA A 51 -16.22 12.69 -1.37
CA ALA A 51 -15.83 14.08 -1.21
C ALA A 51 -15.85 14.83 -2.56
N ALA A 52 -15.34 14.21 -3.63
CA ALA A 52 -15.40 14.76 -4.98
C ALA A 52 -16.84 14.96 -5.46
N ARG A 53 -17.71 13.93 -5.35
CA ARG A 53 -19.12 14.02 -5.77
C ARG A 53 -19.95 15.00 -4.95
N SER A 54 -19.59 15.22 -3.69
CA SER A 54 -20.26 16.21 -2.82
C SER A 54 -19.90 17.66 -3.13
N GLY A 55 -18.91 17.91 -4.00
CA GLY A 55 -18.39 19.24 -4.30
C GLY A 55 -17.48 19.81 -3.21
N ALA A 56 -16.99 18.98 -2.28
CA ALA A 56 -16.06 19.40 -1.24
C ALA A 56 -14.63 19.63 -1.78
N LEU A 57 -14.31 19.06 -2.94
CA LEU A 57 -13.00 19.12 -3.58
C LEU A 57 -13.01 19.97 -4.85
N MET A 58 -11.93 20.71 -5.09
CA MET A 58 -11.72 21.49 -6.31
C MET A 58 -11.13 20.60 -7.41
N PRO A 59 -11.72 20.58 -8.63
CA PRO A 59 -11.06 20.00 -9.80
C PRO A 59 -9.77 20.76 -10.12
N ILE A 60 -8.72 20.05 -10.48
CA ILE A 60 -7.41 20.60 -10.79
C ILE A 60 -7.09 20.54 -12.28
N ASP A 61 -8.06 20.21 -13.15
CA ASP A 61 -7.87 20.07 -14.60
C ASP A 61 -7.13 21.27 -15.21
N ASP A 62 -7.46 22.48 -14.77
CA ASP A 62 -6.85 23.74 -15.24
C ASP A 62 -5.42 23.96 -14.70
N MET A 63 -5.04 23.30 -13.61
CA MET A 63 -3.72 23.41 -12.96
C MET A 63 -2.71 22.39 -13.48
N MET A 64 -3.16 21.39 -14.23
CA MET A 64 -2.32 20.26 -14.61
C MET A 64 -1.28 20.55 -15.70
N GLY A 65 -1.43 21.64 -16.47
CA GLY A 65 -0.51 21.96 -17.58
C GLY A 65 -0.20 20.75 -18.48
N ASN A 66 1.09 20.47 -18.71
CA ASN A 66 1.59 19.33 -19.50
C ASN A 66 1.81 18.03 -18.69
N TRP A 67 1.41 17.96 -17.42
CA TRP A 67 1.71 16.80 -16.55
C TRP A 67 1.06 15.48 -16.96
N LYS A 68 0.11 15.51 -17.89
CA LYS A 68 -0.59 14.32 -18.38
C LYS A 68 0.31 13.32 -19.09
N GLU A 69 1.47 13.74 -19.61
CA GLU A 69 2.28 12.90 -20.50
C GLU A 69 3.64 12.49 -19.92
N ASP A 70 4.25 13.28 -19.04
CA ASP A 70 5.68 13.12 -18.72
C ASP A 70 6.00 12.39 -17.39
N PHE A 71 5.08 12.30 -16.42
CA PHE A 71 5.45 11.93 -15.03
C PHE A 71 4.81 10.66 -14.46
N LEU A 72 3.59 10.29 -14.88
CA LEU A 72 2.90 9.12 -14.32
C LEU A 72 2.15 8.32 -15.39
N PRO A 73 2.14 6.97 -15.31
CA PRO A 73 1.31 6.16 -16.19
C PRO A 73 -0.16 6.63 -16.15
N SER A 74 -0.81 6.69 -17.31
CA SER A 74 -2.19 7.19 -17.42
C SER A 74 -3.20 6.41 -16.55
N SER A 75 -2.92 5.14 -16.24
CA SER A 75 -3.71 4.33 -15.31
C SER A 75 -3.68 4.87 -13.88
N LYS A 76 -2.59 5.51 -13.47
CA LYS A 76 -2.38 6.05 -12.13
C LYS A 76 -3.06 7.41 -11.97
N ILE A 77 -2.96 8.28 -12.97
CA ILE A 77 -3.69 9.56 -12.97
C ILE A 77 -5.21 9.33 -12.83
N LYS A 78 -5.75 8.28 -13.46
CA LYS A 78 -7.19 7.94 -13.42
C LYS A 78 -7.73 7.64 -12.02
N GLU A 79 -6.90 7.22 -11.07
CA GLU A 79 -7.36 6.93 -9.69
C GLU A 79 -7.86 8.21 -8.99
N PHE A 80 -7.41 9.40 -9.39
CA PHE A 80 -7.91 10.69 -8.91
C PHE A 80 -8.92 11.36 -9.85
N ASN A 81 -9.45 10.61 -10.82
CA ASN A 81 -10.53 11.07 -11.68
C ASN A 81 -11.88 10.60 -11.13
N VAL A 82 -12.81 11.53 -10.96
CA VAL A 82 -14.19 11.22 -10.57
C VAL A 82 -15.12 11.89 -11.57
N ASP A 83 -15.93 11.06 -12.23
CA ASP A 83 -16.96 11.49 -13.19
C ASP A 83 -16.41 12.45 -14.27
N GLY A 84 -15.20 12.17 -14.76
CA GLY A 84 -14.54 12.89 -15.85
C GLY A 84 -13.69 14.09 -15.42
N LYS A 85 -13.64 14.44 -14.13
CA LYS A 85 -12.85 15.55 -13.60
C LYS A 85 -11.68 15.06 -12.76
N GLN A 86 -10.52 15.68 -12.89
CA GLN A 86 -9.34 15.34 -12.10
C GLN A 86 -9.34 16.15 -10.79
N TYR A 87 -9.18 15.51 -9.63
CA TYR A 87 -9.20 16.20 -8.32
C TYR A 87 -7.87 16.18 -7.57
N GLY A 88 -6.89 15.44 -8.06
CA GLY A 88 -5.58 15.31 -7.43
C GLY A 88 -4.58 14.61 -8.33
N ILE A 89 -3.33 14.55 -7.90
CA ILE A 89 -2.27 13.83 -8.59
C ILE A 89 -1.65 12.87 -7.58
N PRO A 90 -1.35 11.62 -7.97
CA PRO A 90 -0.61 10.69 -7.14
C PRO A 90 0.73 11.30 -6.69
N GLY A 91 0.95 11.43 -5.38
CA GLY A 91 2.25 11.88 -4.86
C GLY A 91 3.30 10.76 -4.84
N GLU A 92 2.86 9.51 -4.79
CA GLU A 92 3.71 8.33 -4.92
C GLU A 92 2.88 7.13 -5.39
N VAL A 93 3.54 6.09 -5.88
CA VAL A 93 2.91 4.78 -6.10
C VAL A 93 3.46 3.85 -5.03
N SER A 94 2.57 3.25 -4.24
CA SER A 94 2.96 2.12 -3.41
C SER A 94 2.46 0.82 -3.98
N TYR A 95 3.20 -0.22 -3.62
CA TYR A 95 2.77 -1.58 -3.81
C TYR A 95 2.35 -2.13 -2.46
N ALA A 96 1.20 -2.77 -2.41
CA ALA A 96 0.62 -3.29 -1.18
C ALA A 96 1.43 -4.46 -0.60
N THR A 97 2.33 -5.05 -1.38
CA THR A 97 3.10 -6.24 -0.97
C THR A 97 4.50 -6.22 -1.53
N VAL A 98 5.47 -6.40 -0.65
CA VAL A 98 6.87 -6.68 -0.91
C VAL A 98 7.28 -7.72 0.13
N ILE A 99 7.97 -8.76 -0.31
CA ILE A 99 8.58 -9.73 0.60
C ILE A 99 10.03 -9.31 0.81
N PHE A 100 10.34 -8.90 2.03
CA PHE A 100 11.69 -8.61 2.48
C PHE A 100 12.28 -9.90 3.05
N TYR A 101 13.52 -10.23 2.72
CA TYR A 101 14.16 -11.45 3.25
C TYR A 101 15.61 -11.23 3.60
N LYS A 102 16.07 -11.90 4.66
CA LYS A 102 17.49 -11.89 5.06
C LYS A 102 18.27 -12.82 4.15
N LYS A 103 19.09 -12.29 3.23
CA LYS A 103 19.82 -13.09 2.24
C LYS A 103 20.71 -14.16 2.88
N LYS A 104 21.36 -13.83 4.00
CA LYS A 104 22.20 -14.78 4.74
C LYS A 104 21.37 -15.97 5.26
N ILE A 105 20.21 -15.72 5.86
CA ILE A 105 19.33 -16.80 6.35
C ILE A 105 18.86 -17.67 5.20
N MET A 106 18.44 -17.07 4.07
CA MET A 106 18.05 -17.83 2.88
C MET A 106 19.19 -18.72 2.38
N LYS A 107 20.40 -18.15 2.24
CA LYS A 107 21.58 -18.88 1.78
C LYS A 107 21.97 -20.03 2.72
N ASP A 108 21.96 -19.79 4.03
CA ASP A 108 22.27 -20.81 5.05
C ASP A 108 21.18 -21.91 5.11
N ALA A 109 19.96 -21.59 4.67
CA ALA A 109 18.88 -22.55 4.49
C ALA A 109 18.93 -23.29 3.13
N GLY A 110 19.84 -22.92 2.22
CA GLY A 110 20.03 -23.56 0.91
C GLY A 110 19.37 -22.83 -0.27
N TYR A 111 18.85 -21.61 -0.06
CA TYR A 111 18.17 -20.82 -1.08
C TYR A 111 19.05 -19.66 -1.55
N THR A 112 19.57 -19.77 -2.77
CA THR A 112 20.35 -18.69 -3.43
C THR A 112 19.47 -17.69 -4.18
N GLU A 113 18.24 -18.10 -4.52
CA GLU A 113 17.22 -17.24 -5.12
C GLU A 113 15.89 -17.40 -4.37
N PHE A 114 15.05 -16.37 -4.42
CA PHE A 114 13.71 -16.44 -3.84
C PHE A 114 12.80 -17.32 -4.72
N PRO A 115 11.96 -18.19 -4.14
CA PRO A 115 11.07 -19.07 -4.91
C PRO A 115 10.12 -18.31 -5.84
N LYS A 116 10.01 -18.76 -7.10
CA LYS A 116 9.12 -18.15 -8.11
C LYS A 116 7.75 -18.82 -8.18
N THR A 117 7.56 -19.98 -7.55
CA THR A 117 6.28 -20.69 -7.49
C THR A 117 5.80 -20.83 -6.05
N TYR A 118 4.48 -20.85 -5.86
CA TYR A 118 3.88 -20.93 -4.54
C TYR A 118 4.21 -22.25 -3.83
N GLU A 119 4.28 -23.37 -4.57
CA GLU A 119 4.69 -24.65 -4.01
C GLU A 119 6.16 -24.64 -3.53
N ALA A 120 7.08 -24.04 -4.28
CA ALA A 120 8.47 -23.90 -3.83
C ALA A 120 8.59 -22.94 -2.63
N PHE A 121 7.75 -21.90 -2.57
CA PHE A 121 7.66 -21.02 -1.41
C PHE A 121 7.14 -21.76 -0.17
N LYS A 122 6.11 -22.60 -0.29
CA LYS A 122 5.62 -23.45 0.79
C LYS A 122 6.68 -24.45 1.26
N ALA A 123 7.46 -25.03 0.35
CA ALA A 123 8.59 -25.88 0.71
C ALA A 123 9.64 -25.11 1.52
N MET A 124 10.00 -23.90 1.08
CA MET A 124 10.91 -23.01 1.82
C MET A 124 10.40 -22.66 3.22
N VAL A 125 9.10 -22.38 3.37
CA VAL A 125 8.48 -22.15 4.69
C VAL A 125 8.67 -23.37 5.61
N LYS A 126 8.46 -24.59 5.10
CA LYS A 126 8.65 -25.84 5.87
C LYS A 126 10.11 -26.04 6.28
N ASP A 127 11.05 -25.81 5.37
CA ASP A 127 12.48 -26.00 5.63
C ASP A 127 13.02 -24.99 6.66
N LEU A 128 12.57 -23.74 6.60
CA LEU A 128 12.89 -22.72 7.60
C LEU A 128 12.35 -23.11 8.98
N LYS A 129 11.10 -23.61 9.04
CA LYS A 129 10.52 -24.11 10.30
C LYS A 129 11.30 -25.28 10.88
N ALA A 130 11.69 -26.24 10.05
CA ALA A 130 12.49 -27.39 10.48
C ALA A 130 13.85 -26.97 11.07
N LYS A 131 14.37 -25.79 10.68
CA LYS A 131 15.59 -25.18 11.21
C LYS A 131 15.35 -24.28 12.44
N ASN A 132 14.15 -24.28 13.02
CA ASN A 132 13.74 -23.39 14.11
C ASN A 132 13.85 -21.89 13.78
N ILE A 133 13.72 -21.54 12.51
CA ILE A 133 13.67 -20.16 12.03
C ILE A 133 12.20 -19.82 11.82
N THR A 134 11.76 -18.67 12.33
CA THR A 134 10.40 -18.20 12.02
C THR A 134 10.37 -17.72 10.57
N PRO A 135 9.57 -18.32 9.67
CA PRO A 135 9.66 -18.01 8.25
C PRO A 135 9.30 -16.54 7.97
N ILE A 136 8.18 -16.06 8.51
CA ILE A 136 7.63 -14.73 8.23
C ILE A 136 7.34 -14.01 9.54
N ALA A 137 7.97 -12.85 9.76
CA ALA A 137 7.55 -11.89 10.77
C ALA A 137 6.27 -11.18 10.29
N TYR A 138 5.25 -11.10 11.14
CA TYR A 138 3.97 -10.54 10.77
C TYR A 138 3.22 -9.93 11.96
N GLY A 139 2.62 -8.76 11.73
CA GLY A 139 1.84 -8.02 12.73
C GLY A 139 0.46 -7.71 12.20
N ASN A 140 -0.56 -8.30 12.82
CA ASN A 140 -1.95 -8.30 12.37
C ASN A 140 -2.93 -7.76 13.42
N LYS A 141 -2.44 -7.04 14.45
CA LYS A 141 -3.30 -6.48 15.51
C LYS A 141 -4.51 -5.68 15.01
N THR A 142 -4.39 -5.01 13.87
CA THR A 142 -5.46 -4.19 13.25
C THR A 142 -6.24 -4.90 12.15
N GLY A 143 -5.79 -6.06 11.66
CA GLY A 143 -6.36 -6.75 10.49
C GLY A 143 -6.01 -6.11 9.13
N SER A 144 -5.66 -4.83 9.09
CA SER A 144 -5.43 -4.08 7.84
C SER A 144 -4.25 -4.61 7.02
N VAL A 145 -3.17 -5.02 7.69
CA VAL A 145 -1.96 -5.57 7.03
C VAL A 145 -2.27 -6.89 6.34
N LEU A 146 -3.09 -7.77 6.96
CA LEU A 146 -3.54 -9.02 6.33
C LEU A 146 -4.38 -8.78 5.08
N LEU A 147 -5.29 -7.81 5.12
CA LEU A 147 -6.11 -7.46 3.96
C LEU A 147 -5.26 -6.89 2.81
N ALA A 148 -4.35 -5.97 3.12
CA ALA A 148 -3.56 -5.26 2.12
C ALA A 148 -2.40 -6.11 1.57
N SER A 149 -1.60 -6.71 2.46
CA SER A 149 -0.29 -7.27 2.12
C SER A 149 -0.26 -8.78 1.97
N LEU A 150 -1.38 -9.47 2.22
CA LEU A 150 -1.47 -10.93 2.04
C LEU A 150 -2.71 -11.35 1.23
N LEU A 151 -3.90 -10.89 1.62
CA LEU A 151 -5.14 -11.26 0.92
C LEU A 151 -5.22 -10.67 -0.48
N SER A 152 -4.94 -9.37 -0.64
CA SER A 152 -4.98 -8.71 -1.93
C SER A 152 -4.01 -9.28 -2.98
N PRO A 153 -2.71 -9.52 -2.68
CA PRO A 153 -1.81 -10.13 -3.67
C PRO A 153 -2.19 -11.57 -3.99
N LEU A 154 -2.67 -12.37 -3.01
CA LEU A 154 -3.16 -13.73 -3.27
C LEU A 154 -4.39 -13.74 -4.18
N ASN A 155 -5.37 -12.89 -3.88
CA ASN A 155 -6.55 -12.69 -4.72
C ASN A 155 -6.17 -12.31 -6.15
N GLU A 156 -5.22 -11.39 -6.33
CA GLU A 156 -4.77 -11.00 -7.65
C GLU A 156 -4.06 -12.16 -8.37
N ARG A 157 -3.18 -12.91 -7.69
CA ARG A 157 -2.51 -14.09 -8.26
C ARG A 157 -3.53 -15.16 -8.71
N ILE A 158 -4.59 -15.39 -7.94
CA ILE A 158 -5.62 -16.39 -8.24
C ILE A 158 -6.55 -15.90 -9.36
N SER A 159 -7.06 -14.68 -9.24
CA SER A 159 -8.23 -14.22 -9.98
C SER A 159 -7.92 -13.21 -11.08
N GLY A 160 -6.74 -12.60 -11.06
CA GLY A 160 -6.40 -11.46 -11.90
C GLY A 160 -6.74 -10.11 -11.23
N THR A 161 -6.50 -9.02 -11.96
CA THR A 161 -6.56 -7.65 -11.43
C THR A 161 -7.96 -7.06 -11.29
N ASP A 162 -9.00 -7.74 -11.79
CA ASP A 162 -10.37 -7.21 -11.87
C ASP A 162 -11.33 -7.78 -10.81
N LEU A 163 -10.88 -8.69 -9.93
CA LEU A 163 -11.72 -9.35 -8.91
C LEU A 163 -12.52 -8.35 -8.08
N TYR A 164 -11.87 -7.34 -7.49
CA TYR A 164 -12.55 -6.37 -6.63
C TYR A 164 -13.52 -5.47 -7.40
N ALA A 165 -13.23 -5.17 -8.68
CA ALA A 165 -14.14 -4.44 -9.54
C ALA A 165 -15.40 -5.26 -9.85
N LYS A 166 -15.24 -6.55 -10.15
CA LYS A 166 -16.34 -7.51 -10.35
C LYS A 166 -17.17 -7.73 -9.10
N ILE A 167 -16.53 -7.73 -7.92
CA ILE A 167 -17.27 -7.79 -6.65
C ILE A 167 -18.06 -6.48 -6.42
N LYS A 168 -17.45 -5.32 -6.68
CA LYS A 168 -18.12 -4.01 -6.56
C LYS A 168 -19.32 -3.88 -7.51
N SER A 169 -19.23 -4.43 -8.72
CA SER A 169 -20.33 -4.42 -9.71
C SER A 169 -21.41 -5.48 -9.44
N GLY A 170 -21.13 -6.46 -8.56
CA GLY A 170 -22.02 -7.59 -8.28
C GLY A 170 -21.89 -8.76 -9.26
N GLU A 171 -20.93 -8.74 -10.19
CA GLU A 171 -20.60 -9.84 -11.09
C GLU A 171 -19.99 -11.04 -10.35
N GLN A 172 -19.25 -10.79 -9.27
CA GLN A 172 -18.70 -11.80 -8.37
C GLN A 172 -19.05 -11.51 -6.91
N LYS A 173 -18.91 -12.51 -6.04
CA LYS A 173 -19.15 -12.41 -4.59
C LYS A 173 -17.90 -12.79 -3.81
N PHE A 174 -17.79 -12.26 -2.60
CA PHE A 174 -16.76 -12.69 -1.64
C PHE A 174 -16.85 -14.18 -1.28
N THR A 175 -17.98 -14.83 -1.52
CA THR A 175 -18.18 -16.27 -1.28
C THR A 175 -17.75 -17.15 -2.46
N ASP A 176 -17.37 -16.56 -3.59
CA ASP A 176 -17.01 -17.33 -4.78
C ASP A 176 -15.64 -18.01 -4.59
N PRO A 177 -15.38 -19.15 -5.28
CA PRO A 177 -14.15 -19.93 -5.09
C PRO A 177 -12.87 -19.12 -5.25
N ASP A 178 -12.85 -18.19 -6.21
CA ASP A 178 -11.74 -17.30 -6.51
C ASP A 178 -11.27 -16.52 -5.25
N PHE A 179 -12.20 -15.85 -4.55
CA PHE A 179 -11.89 -15.12 -3.31
C PHE A 179 -11.63 -16.07 -2.12
N MET A 180 -12.43 -17.13 -2.01
CA MET A 180 -12.33 -18.08 -0.89
C MET A 180 -11.01 -18.88 -0.92
N ASN A 181 -10.43 -19.12 -2.09
CA ASN A 181 -9.15 -19.82 -2.21
C ASN A 181 -7.99 -19.00 -1.66
N ALA A 182 -7.98 -17.67 -1.83
CA ALA A 182 -6.96 -16.83 -1.19
C ALA A 182 -7.00 -16.94 0.34
N LEU A 183 -8.20 -16.96 0.94
CA LEU A 183 -8.35 -17.17 2.38
C LEU A 183 -7.89 -18.57 2.82
N LYS A 184 -8.13 -19.61 2.01
CA LYS A 184 -7.61 -20.96 2.28
C LYS A 184 -6.08 -20.99 2.23
N ASP A 185 -5.46 -20.30 1.29
CA ASP A 185 -4.00 -20.22 1.18
C ASP A 185 -3.38 -19.51 2.40
N ILE A 186 -3.99 -18.41 2.86
CA ILE A 186 -3.58 -17.74 4.10
C ILE A 186 -3.69 -18.70 5.30
N LYS A 187 -4.80 -19.43 5.39
CA LYS A 187 -5.01 -20.43 6.44
C LYS A 187 -3.96 -21.54 6.35
N GLU A 188 -3.64 -22.04 5.16
CA GLU A 188 -2.61 -23.06 4.95
C GLU A 188 -1.24 -22.57 5.47
N LEU A 189 -0.83 -21.35 5.11
CA LEU A 189 0.40 -20.75 5.63
C LEU A 189 0.39 -20.64 7.16
N SER A 190 -0.73 -20.23 7.75
CA SER A 190 -0.90 -20.17 9.20
C SER A 190 -0.78 -21.56 9.84
N ASP A 191 -1.47 -22.56 9.30
CA ASP A 191 -1.49 -23.93 9.83
C ASP A 191 -0.11 -24.61 9.69
N MET A 192 0.67 -24.23 8.66
CA MET A 192 2.07 -24.62 8.49
C MET A 192 3.03 -23.89 9.46
N GLY A 193 2.52 -22.93 10.23
CA GLY A 193 3.28 -22.14 11.18
C GLY A 193 4.22 -21.14 10.51
N ALA A 194 3.87 -20.64 9.32
CA ALA A 194 4.69 -19.69 8.57
C ALA A 194 4.95 -18.38 9.33
N PHE A 195 4.01 -17.97 10.18
CA PHE A 195 4.06 -16.72 10.93
C PHE A 195 4.52 -16.92 12.38
N ASN A 196 4.97 -15.83 13.02
CA ASN A 196 5.16 -15.76 14.46
C ASN A 196 3.85 -16.00 15.23
N VAL A 197 3.94 -16.63 16.40
CA VAL A 197 2.78 -17.07 17.20
C VAL A 197 1.93 -15.91 17.73
N ASP A 198 2.57 -14.75 17.93
CA ASP A 198 1.97 -13.54 18.48
C ASP A 198 1.47 -12.58 17.38
N LEU A 199 1.32 -13.02 16.12
CA LEU A 199 0.96 -12.15 14.99
C LEU A 199 -0.27 -11.28 15.26
N ASN A 200 -1.29 -11.78 15.95
CA ASN A 200 -2.52 -11.03 16.22
C ASN A 200 -2.41 -10.10 17.44
N SER A 201 -1.32 -10.19 18.20
CA SER A 201 -1.07 -9.36 19.39
C SER A 201 -0.16 -8.17 19.10
N ILE A 202 0.63 -8.24 18.02
CA ILE A 202 1.61 -7.22 17.67
C ILE A 202 1.18 -6.40 16.44
N ASP A 203 1.58 -5.13 16.43
CA ASP A 203 1.40 -4.25 15.28
C ASP A 203 2.53 -4.36 14.26
N ASN A 204 2.42 -3.60 13.18
CA ASN A 204 3.37 -3.57 12.08
C ASN A 204 4.77 -3.08 12.49
N VAL A 205 4.87 -2.14 13.43
CA VAL A 205 6.15 -1.63 13.94
C VAL A 205 6.86 -2.70 14.75
N GLN A 206 6.12 -3.38 15.62
CA GLN A 206 6.62 -4.50 16.40
C GLN A 206 7.06 -5.67 15.49
N ALA A 207 6.29 -5.98 14.45
CA ALA A 207 6.66 -7.00 13.47
C ALA A 207 7.91 -6.63 12.66
N THR A 208 8.07 -5.36 12.30
CA THR A 208 9.29 -4.84 11.66
C THR A 208 10.51 -5.02 12.59
N ASN A 209 10.38 -4.69 13.88
CA ASN A 209 11.45 -4.89 14.85
C ASN A 209 11.79 -6.37 15.04
N LEU A 210 10.78 -7.24 15.02
CA LEU A 210 10.96 -8.70 15.03
C LEU A 210 11.72 -9.16 13.78
N PHE A 211 11.43 -8.59 12.61
CA PHE A 211 12.20 -8.85 11.39
C PHE A 211 13.65 -8.39 11.55
N LEU A 212 13.90 -7.18 12.02
CA LEU A 212 15.24 -6.61 12.12
C LEU A 212 16.11 -7.37 13.12
N SER A 213 15.61 -7.60 14.33
CA SER A 213 16.40 -8.13 15.46
C SER A 213 16.18 -9.62 15.75
N GLY A 214 15.08 -10.21 15.28
CA GLY A 214 14.69 -11.58 15.58
C GLY A 214 15.25 -12.64 14.63
N ASN A 215 15.08 -13.90 15.04
CA ASN A 215 15.38 -15.09 14.21
C ASN A 215 14.23 -15.38 13.22
N THR A 216 13.97 -14.40 12.36
CA THR A 216 12.97 -14.45 11.30
C THR A 216 13.61 -14.33 9.93
N ALA A 217 13.12 -15.09 8.97
CA ALA A 217 13.70 -15.17 7.64
C ALA A 217 13.18 -14.07 6.70
N MET A 218 11.88 -13.80 6.78
CA MET A 218 11.16 -12.88 5.89
C MET A 218 10.26 -11.93 6.68
N TYR A 219 9.83 -10.87 6.01
CA TYR A 219 8.79 -9.93 6.42
C TYR A 219 7.93 -9.56 5.20
N ILE A 220 6.63 -9.45 5.39
CA ILE A 220 5.68 -9.12 4.32
C ILE A 220 4.92 -7.86 4.70
N ASP A 221 5.07 -6.82 3.88
CA ASP A 221 4.38 -5.53 4.03
C ASP A 221 4.36 -4.79 2.70
N GLY A 222 3.74 -3.61 2.62
CA GLY A 222 3.83 -2.77 1.44
C GLY A 222 5.20 -2.13 1.23
N SER A 223 5.37 -1.49 0.07
CA SER A 223 6.61 -0.83 -0.33
C SER A 223 7.00 0.34 0.58
N TRP A 224 6.08 0.87 1.38
CA TRP A 224 6.37 1.88 2.41
C TRP A 224 7.36 1.36 3.47
N GLY A 225 7.39 0.05 3.72
CA GLY A 225 8.35 -0.58 4.63
C GLY A 225 9.80 -0.56 4.12
N VAL A 226 10.02 -0.35 2.80
CA VAL A 226 11.36 -0.35 2.18
C VAL A 226 12.27 0.67 2.85
N LYS A 227 11.79 1.89 3.10
CA LYS A 227 12.62 2.93 3.72
C LYS A 227 13.05 2.53 5.13
N GLN A 228 12.12 2.06 5.93
CA GLN A 228 12.39 1.65 7.31
C GLN A 228 13.37 0.47 7.36
N ILE A 229 13.20 -0.52 6.48
CA ILE A 229 14.04 -1.73 6.46
C ILE A 229 15.42 -1.46 5.84
N SER A 230 15.50 -0.63 4.81
CA SER A 230 16.75 -0.39 4.05
C SER A 230 17.63 0.69 4.67
N MET A 231 17.06 1.61 5.46
CA MET A 231 17.79 2.70 6.10
C MET A 231 18.16 2.42 7.56
N ASP A 232 17.75 1.28 8.12
CA ASP A 232 18.15 0.92 9.47
C ASP A 232 19.63 0.51 9.49
N LYS A 233 20.48 1.44 9.95
CA LYS A 233 21.92 1.24 10.09
C LYS A 233 22.29 0.18 11.14
N ALA A 234 21.34 -0.29 11.95
CA ALA A 234 21.54 -1.37 12.91
C ALA A 234 21.37 -2.77 12.27
N ALA A 235 20.82 -2.86 11.05
CA ALA A 235 20.73 -4.12 10.32
C ALA A 235 22.10 -4.51 9.74
N ASP A 236 22.88 -5.33 10.46
CA ASP A 236 24.14 -5.93 9.98
C ASP A 236 23.90 -7.11 9.02
N PHE A 237 22.86 -7.04 8.18
CA PHE A 237 22.50 -8.09 7.25
C PHE A 237 22.03 -7.54 5.91
N GLU A 238 22.34 -8.26 4.84
CA GLU A 238 21.83 -7.93 3.52
C GLU A 238 20.36 -8.32 3.37
N VAL A 239 19.55 -7.36 2.94
CA VAL A 239 18.14 -7.54 2.61
C VAL A 239 17.98 -7.83 1.12
N GLY A 240 17.18 -8.83 0.80
CA GLY A 240 16.65 -9.06 -0.52
C GLY A 240 15.18 -8.70 -0.60
N PHE A 241 14.69 -8.47 -1.81
CA PHE A 241 13.30 -8.13 -2.08
C PHE A 241 12.74 -9.12 -3.10
N ALA A 242 11.51 -9.55 -2.88
CA ALA A 242 10.76 -10.40 -3.79
C ALA A 242 9.29 -9.98 -3.83
N VAL A 243 8.60 -10.43 -4.87
CA VAL A 243 7.14 -10.35 -4.97
C VAL A 243 6.52 -11.69 -4.58
N PHE A 244 5.21 -11.72 -4.36
CA PHE A 244 4.53 -12.98 -4.09
C PHE A 244 4.69 -13.95 -5.29
N PRO A 245 5.09 -15.22 -5.05
CA PRO A 245 5.30 -16.22 -6.09
C PRO A 245 4.08 -16.47 -6.97
N GLN A 246 4.31 -17.03 -8.16
CA GLN A 246 3.22 -17.46 -9.05
C GLN A 246 2.46 -18.64 -8.43
N ILE A 247 1.12 -18.58 -8.48
CA ILE A 247 0.23 -19.69 -8.14
C ILE A 247 -0.08 -20.47 -9.43
N GLU A 248 0.10 -21.79 -9.40
CA GLU A 248 -0.23 -22.65 -10.53
C GLU A 248 -1.73 -22.59 -10.84
N GLY A 249 -2.08 -22.41 -12.12
CA GLY A 249 -3.47 -22.21 -12.55
C GLY A 249 -4.08 -20.85 -12.18
N GLY A 250 -3.33 -19.98 -11.49
CA GLY A 250 -3.76 -18.62 -11.18
C GLY A 250 -3.80 -17.73 -12.43
N LYS A 251 -4.80 -16.85 -12.49
CA LYS A 251 -5.02 -15.93 -13.62
C LYS A 251 -4.12 -14.69 -13.56
N GLY A 252 -3.58 -14.35 -12.40
CA GLY A 252 -2.68 -13.21 -12.20
C GLY A 252 -1.23 -13.51 -12.51
N SER A 253 -0.43 -12.46 -12.70
CA SER A 253 0.99 -12.56 -13.07
C SER A 253 1.90 -12.03 -11.97
N MET A 254 3.09 -12.62 -11.81
CA MET A 254 4.15 -12.04 -10.97
C MET A 254 4.55 -10.60 -11.36
N SER A 255 4.28 -10.20 -12.60
CA SER A 255 4.54 -8.83 -13.09
C SER A 255 3.45 -7.83 -12.69
N THR A 256 2.35 -8.28 -12.10
CA THR A 256 1.31 -7.42 -11.53
C THR A 256 1.37 -7.48 -10.02
N MET A 257 1.02 -6.36 -9.38
CA MET A 257 1.03 -6.26 -7.94
C MET A 257 -0.08 -5.30 -7.51
N PRO A 258 -0.87 -5.64 -6.49
CA PRO A 258 -1.81 -4.68 -5.93
C PRO A 258 -1.01 -3.50 -5.45
N GLY A 259 -1.43 -2.32 -5.85
CA GLY A 259 -0.76 -1.09 -5.53
C GLY A 259 -1.73 0.05 -5.69
N ALA A 260 -1.61 1.03 -4.81
CA ALA A 260 -2.38 2.25 -4.91
C ALA A 260 -1.49 3.30 -5.57
N THR A 261 -2.08 4.17 -6.38
CA THR A 261 -1.62 5.54 -6.27
C THR A 261 -1.87 5.93 -4.84
N ASN A 262 -0.78 6.16 -4.12
CA ASN A 262 -0.85 6.45 -2.71
C ASN A 262 -1.57 7.79 -2.50
N GLN A 263 -1.41 8.34 -1.32
CA GLN A 263 -1.94 9.65 -1.03
C GLN A 263 -1.53 10.65 -2.13
N GLY A 264 -2.55 11.31 -2.67
CA GLY A 264 -2.42 12.44 -3.56
C GLY A 264 -2.96 13.66 -2.84
N VAL A 265 -2.37 14.80 -3.17
CA VAL A 265 -2.84 16.08 -2.65
C VAL A 265 -4.10 16.45 -3.42
N VAL A 266 -5.20 16.66 -2.70
CA VAL A 266 -6.44 17.22 -3.24
C VAL A 266 -6.69 18.58 -2.60
N LEU A 267 -7.41 19.43 -3.33
CA LEU A 267 -7.67 20.81 -2.92
C LEU A 267 -9.09 20.98 -2.40
N ASN A 268 -9.26 21.76 -1.33
CA ASN A 268 -10.58 22.16 -0.87
C ASN A 268 -11.28 23.05 -1.89
N ALA A 269 -12.56 22.81 -2.17
CA ALA A 269 -13.36 23.63 -3.08
C ALA A 269 -13.49 25.11 -2.66
N LYS A 270 -13.23 25.43 -1.38
CA LYS A 270 -13.37 26.76 -0.79
C LYS A 270 -12.08 27.59 -0.76
N LEU A 271 -11.01 27.19 -1.45
CA LEU A 271 -9.80 28.00 -1.54
C LEU A 271 -10.09 29.36 -2.19
N ASP A 272 -9.60 30.43 -1.56
CA ASP A 272 -9.54 31.75 -2.20
C ASP A 272 -8.45 31.79 -3.29
N GLU A 273 -8.45 32.84 -4.12
CA GLU A 273 -7.53 32.96 -5.26
C GLU A 273 -6.04 32.96 -4.84
N THR A 274 -5.72 33.55 -3.70
CA THR A 274 -4.33 33.63 -3.22
C THR A 274 -3.85 32.25 -2.80
N LYS A 275 -4.67 31.52 -2.06
CA LYS A 275 -4.37 30.13 -1.66
C LYS A 275 -4.41 29.18 -2.85
N LYS A 276 -5.28 29.40 -3.83
CA LYS A 276 -5.32 28.61 -5.07
C LYS A 276 -4.00 28.74 -5.84
N ALA A 277 -3.47 29.95 -5.99
CA ALA A 277 -2.17 30.17 -6.63
C ALA A 277 -1.01 29.54 -5.83
N ALA A 278 -1.07 29.59 -4.49
CA ALA A 278 -0.09 28.91 -3.64
C ALA A 278 -0.16 27.38 -3.76
N ALA A 279 -1.37 26.82 -3.81
CA ALA A 279 -1.62 25.39 -3.99
C ALA A 279 -1.15 24.90 -5.36
N GLU A 280 -1.36 25.66 -6.43
CA GLU A 280 -0.86 25.34 -7.77
C GLU A 280 0.67 25.22 -7.77
N LYS A 281 1.38 26.20 -7.19
CA LYS A 281 2.85 26.12 -7.02
C LYS A 281 3.29 24.91 -6.20
N PHE A 282 2.53 24.56 -5.16
CA PHE A 282 2.83 23.40 -4.33
C PHE A 282 2.67 22.08 -5.09
N LEU A 283 1.58 21.94 -5.84
CA LEU A 283 1.35 20.80 -6.71
C LEU A 283 2.45 20.67 -7.76
N GLN A 284 3.03 21.80 -8.23
CA GLN A 284 4.11 21.78 -9.24
C GLN A 284 5.44 21.21 -8.78
N LEU A 285 5.56 20.91 -7.49
CA LEU A 285 6.75 20.33 -6.89
C LEU A 285 6.54 18.91 -6.36
N GLN A 286 5.33 18.34 -6.53
CA GLN A 286 5.01 16.94 -6.21
C GLN A 286 5.38 16.05 -7.39
#